data_AF-A0A957RYK0-F1
#
_entry.id   AF-A0A957RYK0-F1
#
_cell.length_a   1.000
_cell.length_b   1.000
_cell.length_c   1.000
_cell.angle_alpha   90.00
_cell.angle_beta   90.00
_cell.angle_gamma   90.00
#
_symmetry.space_group_name_H-M   'P 1'
#
loop_
_entity.id
_entity.type
_entity.pdbx_description
1 polymer ?
#
loop_
_entity_poly.entity_id
_entity_poly.type
_entity_poly.pdbx_seq_one_letter_code
_entity_poly.pdbx_strand_id
1 'polypeptide(L)' 'PSTALAQVYAAASGYPYESAFTSYIVTGDSVDWLAAQGVPAIEVELRTHDELDWEQNIAGVLAVLADYSAGER' A
#
# COMPACT_ATOMS: atom_id res chain seq x y z
N PRO A 1 -2.04 -4.43 11.10
CA PRO A 1 -0.78 -4.81 10.41
C PRO A 1 -0.49 -3.90 9.20
N SER A 2 -1.47 -3.62 8.35
CA SER A 2 -1.29 -2.85 7.11
C SER A 2 -0.99 -1.35 7.27
N THR A 3 -1.29 -0.75 8.43
CA THR A 3 -1.07 0.70 8.64
C THR A 3 0.38 1.13 8.44
N ALA A 4 1.35 0.40 9.02
CA ALA A 4 2.75 0.73 8.88
C ALA A 4 3.22 0.59 7.41
N LEU A 5 2.81 -0.51 6.75
CA LEU A 5 3.07 -0.75 5.33
C LEU A 5 2.55 0.41 4.46
N ALA A 6 1.29 0.82 4.67
CA ALA A 6 0.66 1.92 3.93
C ALA A 6 1.38 3.25 4.14
N GLN A 7 1.78 3.56 5.37
CA GLN A 7 2.47 4.81 5.70
C GLN A 7 3.87 4.88 5.08
N VAL A 8 4.64 3.79 5.11
CA VAL A 8 5.96 3.71 4.47
C VAL A 8 5.83 3.90 2.96
N TYR A 9 4.90 3.17 2.34
CA TYR A 9 4.66 3.28 0.91
C TYR A 9 4.22 4.69 0.51
N ALA A 10 3.22 5.26 1.20
CA ALA A 10 2.66 6.59 0.91
C ALA A 10 3.73 7.69 1.05
N ALA A 11 4.55 7.65 2.10
CA ALA A 11 5.60 8.63 2.31
C ALA A 11 6.64 8.66 1.19
N ALA A 12 7.00 7.50 0.63
CA ALA A 12 8.01 7.39 -0.43
C ALA A 12 7.44 7.62 -1.84
N SER A 13 6.21 7.18 -2.10
CA SER A 13 5.55 7.29 -3.42
C SER A 13 4.86 8.64 -3.64
N GLY A 14 4.50 9.35 -2.57
CA GLY A 14 3.73 10.60 -2.64
C GLY A 14 2.23 10.39 -2.91
N TYR A 15 1.72 9.17 -2.79
CA TYR A 15 0.28 8.94 -2.70
C TYR A 15 -0.27 9.37 -1.33
N PRO A 16 -1.52 9.85 -1.26
CA PRO A 16 -2.15 10.09 0.02
C PRO A 16 -2.33 8.77 0.78
N TYR A 17 -2.10 8.80 2.08
CA TYR A 17 -2.49 7.71 2.98
C TYR A 17 -3.92 7.94 3.45
N GLU A 18 -4.80 7.00 3.13
CA GLU A 18 -6.16 6.95 3.64
C GLU A 18 -6.32 5.78 4.61
N SER A 19 -6.90 6.04 5.78
CA SER A 19 -7.06 5.00 6.81
C SER A 19 -8.18 3.99 6.50
N ALA A 20 -9.11 4.35 5.61
CA ALA A 20 -10.19 3.50 5.13
C ALA A 20 -10.69 4.00 3.77
N PHE A 21 -11.06 3.06 2.89
CA PHE A 21 -11.80 3.38 1.67
C PHE A 21 -13.28 3.59 1.99
N THR A 22 -13.86 4.72 1.57
CA THR A 22 -15.23 5.11 1.96
C THR A 22 -16.16 5.44 0.79
N SER A 23 -15.67 5.32 -0.46
CA SER A 23 -16.44 5.70 -1.64
C SER A 23 -17.64 4.80 -1.90
N TYR A 24 -17.54 3.51 -1.59
CA TYR A 24 -18.62 2.53 -1.71
C TYR A 24 -18.29 1.25 -0.91
N ILE A 25 -19.29 0.40 -0.72
CA ILE A 25 -19.11 -0.91 -0.05
C ILE A 25 -18.35 -1.84 -0.99
N VAL A 26 -17.28 -2.41 -0.48
CA VAL A 26 -16.49 -3.46 -1.13
C VAL A 26 -16.65 -4.75 -0.32
N THR A 27 -16.75 -5.89 -1.01
CA THR A 27 -16.80 -7.21 -0.38
C THR A 27 -15.90 -8.17 -1.13
N GLY A 28 -15.11 -8.95 -0.39
CA GLY A 28 -14.26 -10.00 -0.98
C GLY A 28 -13.04 -9.45 -1.72
N ASP A 29 -12.56 -8.24 -1.38
CA ASP A 29 -11.30 -7.75 -1.91
C ASP A 29 -10.11 -8.55 -1.34
N SER A 30 -9.01 -8.50 -2.10
CA SER A 30 -7.82 -9.27 -1.78
C SER A 30 -7.09 -8.75 -0.54
N VAL A 31 -7.18 -7.46 -0.24
CA VAL A 31 -6.47 -6.82 0.87
C VAL A 31 -7.10 -7.19 2.20
N ASP A 32 -8.43 -7.12 2.31
CA ASP A 32 -9.21 -7.56 3.47
C ASP A 32 -9.03 -9.06 3.72
N TRP A 33 -9.04 -9.88 2.66
CA TRP A 33 -8.79 -11.32 2.80
C TRP A 33 -7.38 -11.62 3.32
N LEU A 34 -6.34 -10.98 2.74
CA LEU A 34 -4.96 -11.13 3.19
C LEU A 34 -4.78 -10.63 4.64
N ALA A 35 -5.39 -9.49 4.98
CA ALA A 35 -5.38 -8.96 6.33
C ALA A 35 -6.02 -9.94 7.33
N ALA A 36 -7.12 -10.61 6.96
CA ALA A 36 -7.74 -11.67 7.76
C ALA A 36 -6.83 -12.91 7.92
N GLN A 37 -5.91 -13.16 6.99
CA GLN A 37 -4.87 -14.19 7.11
C GLN A 37 -3.64 -13.73 7.91
N GLY A 38 -3.64 -12.50 8.43
CA GLY A 38 -2.50 -11.93 9.15
C GLY A 38 -1.38 -11.40 8.24
N VAL A 39 -1.61 -11.33 6.93
CA VAL A 39 -0.64 -10.79 5.97
C VAL A 39 -0.91 -9.29 5.79
N PRO A 40 0.06 -8.40 6.09
CA PRO A 40 -0.08 -6.98 5.77
C PRO A 40 -0.24 -6.77 4.26
N ALA A 41 -1.31 -6.10 3.84
CA ALA A 41 -1.62 -5.79 2.45
C ALA A 41 -2.17 -4.36 2.32
N ILE A 42 -1.93 -3.73 1.17
CA ILE A 42 -2.44 -2.40 0.81
C ILE A 42 -2.94 -2.42 -0.63
N GLU A 43 -3.87 -1.52 -0.93
CA GLU A 43 -4.31 -1.20 -2.29
C GLU A 43 -3.81 0.19 -2.65
N VAL A 44 -3.32 0.36 -3.88
CA VAL A 44 -2.80 1.64 -4.39
C VAL A 44 -3.60 1.99 -5.63
N GLU A 45 -4.42 3.03 -5.50
CA GLU A 45 -5.17 3.60 -6.61
C GLU A 45 -4.27 4.57 -7.38
N LEU A 46 -3.94 4.22 -8.63
CA LEU A 46 -3.10 5.06 -9.48
C LEU A 46 -3.78 6.39 -9.82
N ARG A 47 -2.98 7.41 -10.16
CA ARG A 47 -3.53 8.75 -10.43
C ARG A 47 -4.43 8.78 -11.65
N THR A 48 -4.09 7.97 -12.65
CA THR A 48 -4.84 7.83 -13.90
C THR A 48 -4.84 6.38 -14.37
N HIS A 49 -5.74 6.06 -15.30
CA HIS A 49 -5.80 4.73 -15.92
C HIS A 49 -4.78 4.50 -17.06
N ASP A 50 -4.12 5.57 -17.54
CA ASP A 50 -3.26 5.53 -18.74
C ASP A 50 -1.76 5.59 -18.40
N GLU A 51 -1.43 6.01 -17.18
CA GLU A 51 -0.05 6.21 -16.74
C GLU A 51 0.36 5.15 -15.72
N LEU A 52 1.64 4.84 -15.68
CA LEU A 52 2.18 3.81 -14.81
C LEU A 52 2.53 4.32 -13.40
N ASP A 53 2.58 5.65 -13.21
CA ASP A 53 3.14 6.28 -12.01
C ASP A 53 4.49 5.65 -11.61
N TRP A 54 5.33 5.34 -12.61
CA TRP A 54 6.46 4.42 -12.46
C TRP A 54 7.44 4.86 -11.37
N GLU A 55 7.85 6.13 -11.39
CA GLU A 55 8.82 6.67 -10.42
C GLU A 55 8.27 6.67 -9.00
N GLN A 56 6.96 6.87 -8.83
CA GLN A 56 6.30 6.86 -7.53
C GLN A 56 6.15 5.45 -6.99
N ASN A 57 5.72 4.52 -7.85
CA ASN A 57 5.50 3.13 -7.50
C ASN A 57 6.82 2.43 -7.17
N ILE A 58 7.89 2.66 -7.94
CA ILE A 58 9.20 2.07 -7.64
C ILE A 58 9.78 2.62 -6.34
N ALA A 59 9.62 3.92 -6.05
CA ALA A 59 10.06 4.51 -4.79
C ALA A 59 9.31 3.90 -3.59
N GLY A 60 7.99 3.74 -3.70
CA GLY A 60 7.16 3.09 -2.68
C GLY A 60 7.57 1.64 -2.41
N VAL A 61 7.74 0.84 -3.46
CA VAL A 61 8.16 -0.57 -3.33
C VAL A 61 9.55 -0.68 -2.70
N LEU A 62 10.52 0.12 -3.16
CA LEU A 62 11.88 0.09 -2.61
C LEU A 62 11.90 0.51 -1.14
N ALA A 63 11.09 1.49 -0.73
CA ALA A 63 10.98 1.90 0.66
C ALA A 63 10.40 0.79 1.55
N VAL A 64 9.37 0.07 1.07
CA VAL A 64 8.79 -1.08 1.78
C VAL A 64 9.81 -2.21 1.92
N LEU A 65 10.53 -2.56 0.85
CA LEU A 65 11.58 -3.57 0.91
C LEU A 65 12.71 -3.17 1.86
N ALA A 66 13.09 -1.88 1.85
CA ALA A 66 14.07 -1.34 2.78
C ALA A 66 13.59 -1.46 4.24
N ASP A 67 12.36 -1.08 4.55
CA ASP A 67 11.77 -1.17 5.90
C ASP A 67 11.75 -2.62 6.43
N TYR A 68 11.31 -3.58 5.61
CA TYR A 68 11.33 -5.00 5.99
C TYR A 68 12.76 -5.57 6.09
N SER A 69 13.70 -5.12 5.27
CA SER A 69 15.09 -5.59 5.30
C SER A 69 15.90 -5.00 6.46
N ALA A 70 15.62 -3.75 6.84
CA ALA A 70 16.19 -3.10 8.03
C ALA A 70 15.61 -3.71 9.32
N GLY A 71 14.46 -4.38 9.20
CA GLY A 71 13.70 -5.01 10.25
C GLY A 71 13.78 -6.52 10.29
N GLU A 72 14.94 -7.16 10.05
CA GLU A 72 15.24 -8.43 10.75
C GLU A 72 15.18 -8.15 12.28
N ARG A 73 13.97 -8.16 12.81
CA ARG A 73 13.59 -8.16 14.22
C ARG A 73 13.02 -9.52 14.57
#